data_AF-A0AAQ3K9N7-F1
#
_entry.id   AF-A0AAQ3K9N7-F1
#
_cell.length_a   1.000
_cell.length_b   1.000
_cell.length_c   1.000
_cell.angle_alpha   90.00
_cell.angle_beta   90.00
_cell.angle_gamma   90.00
#
_symmetry.space_group_name_H-M   'P 1'
#
loop_
_entity.id
_entity.type
_entity.pdbx_description
1 polymer ?
#
loop_
_entity_poly.entity_id
_entity_poly.type
_entity_poly.pdbx_seq_one_letter_code
_entity_poly.pdbx_strand_id
1 'polypeptide(L)'
;MAATTTLRITFPSLLLLRPLPFARFPFPPPTTTSSMRPSCLPTRRRLLLPLRLKPARPDRPKFQVRAARTESNAASLGSRAPYFELPEPLTGKVWTLDDIESCPALLVMFICNHCPFVKHLKKDIAKLTSFYMGKGLGVIAISSNSTITHPQDGPEFMAEEAKIFNYPFPYLFDESQDVARAFGAVCTPEFFLFKKDGRRPFELFYHGQFDDSRPSNNVPVTGRDLSRAIDCVLSGQLLSSPQKSSVGCSIKWHPGKSG
;
A
#
# COMPACT_ATOMS: atom_id res chain seq x y z
N MET A 1 44.52 -0.85 -46.50
CA MET A 1 45.20 -1.71 -45.51
C MET A 1 44.26 -1.87 -44.32
N ALA A 2 43.65 -3.05 -44.18
CA ALA A 2 42.67 -3.35 -43.14
C ALA A 2 43.38 -4.05 -41.96
N ALA A 3 43.08 -3.64 -40.74
CA ALA A 3 43.52 -4.32 -39.52
C ALA A 3 42.28 -4.70 -38.70
N THR A 4 41.95 -5.99 -38.72
CA THR A 4 40.86 -6.59 -37.96
C THR A 4 41.44 -7.12 -36.65
N THR A 5 41.11 -6.47 -35.53
CA THR A 5 41.53 -6.92 -34.19
C THR A 5 40.45 -7.83 -33.61
N THR A 6 40.74 -9.13 -33.53
CA THR A 6 39.86 -10.14 -32.94
C THR A 6 40.10 -10.24 -31.44
N LEU A 7 39.12 -9.82 -30.63
CA LEU A 7 39.16 -9.96 -29.17
C LEU A 7 38.66 -11.37 -28.78
N ARG A 8 39.54 -12.21 -28.21
CA ARG A 8 39.17 -13.53 -27.66
C ARG A 8 38.61 -13.37 -26.25
N ILE A 9 37.37 -13.80 -26.04
CA ILE A 9 36.72 -13.87 -24.72
C ILE A 9 36.89 -15.30 -24.20
N THR A 10 37.58 -15.46 -23.06
CA THR A 10 37.70 -16.72 -22.33
C THR A 10 36.68 -16.77 -21.19
N PHE A 11 35.79 -17.75 -21.20
CA PHE A 11 34.85 -18.04 -20.11
C PHE A 11 35.51 -18.92 -19.04
N PRO A 12 35.43 -18.59 -17.74
CA PRO A 12 35.86 -19.50 -16.69
C PRO A 12 34.79 -20.56 -16.38
N SER A 13 35.30 -21.74 -16.07
CA SER A 13 34.63 -23.03 -15.88
C SER A 13 33.61 -23.05 -14.74
N LEU A 14 32.45 -23.67 -14.99
CA LEU A 14 31.35 -23.87 -14.04
C LEU A 14 31.69 -25.06 -13.11
N LEU A 15 32.04 -24.79 -11.86
CA LEU A 15 32.20 -25.82 -10.82
C LEU A 15 30.84 -26.13 -10.18
N LEU A 16 30.36 -27.36 -10.39
CA LEU A 16 29.20 -27.94 -9.71
C LEU A 16 29.48 -28.10 -8.21
N LEU A 17 28.73 -27.38 -7.37
CA LEU A 17 28.65 -27.63 -5.92
C LEU A 17 27.51 -28.62 -5.62
N ARG A 18 27.87 -29.76 -5.00
CA ARG A 18 26.95 -30.77 -4.48
C ARG A 18 26.23 -30.27 -3.20
N PRO A 19 24.96 -30.65 -2.97
CA PRO A 19 24.25 -30.30 -1.74
C PRO A 19 24.66 -31.20 -0.57
N LEU A 20 24.84 -30.60 0.61
CA LEU A 20 25.06 -31.27 1.90
C LEU A 20 23.73 -31.77 2.51
N PRO A 21 23.74 -32.85 3.31
CA PRO A 21 22.52 -33.46 3.84
C PRO A 21 21.96 -32.71 5.07
N PHE A 22 20.63 -32.71 5.14
CA PHE A 22 19.80 -32.19 6.25
C PHE A 22 20.09 -32.91 7.58
N ALA A 23 20.48 -32.16 8.61
CA ALA A 23 20.52 -32.64 9.99
C ALA A 23 19.15 -32.47 10.66
N ARG A 24 18.59 -33.56 11.19
CA ARG A 24 17.39 -33.59 12.03
C ARG A 24 17.76 -33.23 13.47
N PHE A 25 17.10 -32.23 14.05
CA PHE A 25 17.17 -31.94 15.49
C PHE A 25 16.04 -32.67 16.25
N PRO A 26 16.31 -33.25 17.44
CA PRO A 26 15.29 -33.91 18.25
C PRO A 26 14.51 -32.90 19.11
N PHE A 27 13.19 -33.14 19.22
CA PHE A 27 12.27 -32.41 20.10
C PHE A 27 12.49 -32.79 21.58
N PRO A 28 12.33 -31.85 22.54
CA PRO A 28 12.30 -32.16 23.97
C PRO A 28 10.90 -32.66 24.42
N PRO A 29 10.84 -33.53 25.45
CA PRO A 29 9.58 -34.07 26.00
C PRO A 29 8.89 -33.10 26.98
N PRO A 30 7.58 -33.27 27.24
CA PRO A 30 6.81 -32.42 28.15
C PRO A 30 7.02 -32.82 29.62
N THR A 31 7.22 -31.83 30.48
CA THR A 31 7.27 -31.98 31.94
C THR A 31 5.86 -32.07 32.54
N THR A 32 5.64 -33.13 33.32
CA THR A 32 4.45 -33.40 34.09
C THR A 32 4.49 -32.78 35.49
N THR A 33 3.29 -32.47 35.98
CA THR A 33 2.80 -32.52 37.39
C THR A 33 3.38 -31.58 38.44
N SER A 34 2.49 -30.79 39.04
CA SER A 34 2.31 -30.86 40.51
C SER A 34 0.93 -30.35 40.92
N SER A 35 0.18 -31.22 41.58
CA SER A 35 -1.10 -30.96 42.23
C SER A 35 -0.82 -30.37 43.62
N MET A 36 -1.49 -29.28 43.98
CA MET A 36 -1.57 -28.85 45.38
C MET A 36 -3.04 -28.74 45.83
N ARG A 37 -3.24 -29.29 47.04
CA ARG A 37 -4.50 -29.55 47.75
C ARG A 37 -5.19 -28.28 48.24
N PRO A 38 -6.51 -28.32 48.51
CA PRO A 38 -7.25 -27.17 49.02
C PRO A 38 -7.18 -27.08 50.55
N SER A 39 -6.85 -25.90 51.07
CA SER A 39 -6.94 -25.57 52.50
C SER A 39 -8.27 -24.88 52.82
N CYS A 40 -8.99 -25.44 53.79
CA CYS A 40 -10.23 -24.93 54.37
C CYS A 40 -10.12 -23.49 54.89
N LEU A 41 -11.20 -22.71 54.71
CA LEU A 41 -11.43 -21.40 55.35
C LEU A 41 -12.81 -21.44 56.06
N PRO A 42 -12.94 -20.77 57.23
CA PRO A 42 -14.16 -20.82 58.03
C PRO A 42 -15.24 -19.86 57.53
N THR A 43 -16.49 -20.32 57.61
CA THR A 43 -17.71 -19.62 57.25
C THR A 43 -18.03 -18.50 58.25
N ARG A 44 -17.74 -17.24 57.88
CA ARG A 44 -18.28 -16.07 58.58
C ARG A 44 -19.51 -15.56 57.83
N ARG A 45 -20.69 -15.73 58.41
CA ARG A 45 -21.96 -15.13 57.95
C ARG A 45 -21.79 -13.60 57.85
N ARG A 46 -21.66 -13.08 56.63
CA ARG A 46 -21.83 -11.65 56.32
C ARG A 46 -23.32 -11.38 56.17
N LEU A 47 -23.86 -10.47 56.99
CA LEU A 47 -25.17 -9.87 56.72
C LEU A 47 -25.11 -9.18 55.35
N LEU A 48 -25.99 -9.59 54.44
CA LEU A 48 -26.15 -8.99 53.12
C LEU A 48 -27.00 -7.72 53.27
N LEU A 49 -26.34 -6.56 53.21
CA LEU A 49 -27.00 -5.29 52.91
C LEU A 49 -27.43 -5.33 51.42
N PRO A 50 -28.62 -4.87 51.03
CA PRO A 50 -29.00 -4.88 49.63
C PRO A 50 -28.10 -3.91 48.85
N LEU A 51 -27.30 -4.45 47.93
CA LEU A 51 -26.58 -3.66 46.94
C LEU A 51 -27.62 -2.96 46.07
N ARG A 52 -27.80 -1.66 46.29
CA ARG A 52 -28.48 -0.78 45.32
C ARG A 52 -27.70 -0.86 44.00
N LEU A 53 -28.30 -1.52 43.01
CA LEU A 53 -27.85 -1.47 41.63
C LEU A 53 -27.82 -0.01 41.20
N LYS A 54 -26.62 0.51 40.96
CA LYS A 54 -26.46 1.81 40.31
C LYS A 54 -27.02 1.69 38.89
N PRO A 55 -27.85 2.63 38.42
CA PRO A 55 -28.34 2.60 37.05
C PRO A 55 -27.15 2.58 36.11
N ALA A 56 -27.21 1.71 35.10
CA ALA A 56 -26.22 1.63 34.04
C ALA A 56 -26.07 3.01 33.41
N ARG A 57 -24.83 3.51 33.34
CA ARG A 57 -24.55 4.75 32.62
C ARG A 57 -24.98 4.52 31.16
N PRO A 58 -25.72 5.44 30.53
CA PRO A 58 -26.03 5.31 29.11
C PRO A 58 -24.71 5.21 28.35
N ASP A 59 -24.60 4.17 27.51
CA ASP A 59 -23.47 4.00 26.62
C ASP A 59 -23.27 5.30 25.85
N ARG A 60 -22.08 5.91 25.98
CA ARG A 60 -21.74 7.06 25.15
C ARG A 60 -21.86 6.60 23.70
N PRO A 61 -22.59 7.32 22.83
CA PRO A 61 -22.61 6.98 21.42
C PRO A 61 -21.17 6.99 20.92
N LYS A 62 -20.68 5.83 20.47
CA LYS A 62 -19.40 5.75 19.77
C LYS A 62 -19.54 6.67 18.57
N PHE A 63 -18.83 7.79 18.58
CA PHE A 63 -18.76 8.69 17.44
C PHE A 63 -18.02 7.96 16.33
N GLN A 64 -18.77 7.19 15.56
CA GLN A 64 -18.26 6.48 14.41
C GLN A 64 -18.26 7.50 13.28
N VAL A 65 -17.11 8.13 13.06
CA VAL A 65 -16.87 8.97 11.88
C VAL A 65 -17.12 8.07 10.67
N ARG A 66 -18.30 8.18 10.06
CA ARG A 66 -18.57 7.57 8.77
C ARG A 66 -17.65 8.27 7.79
N ALA A 67 -16.59 7.59 7.36
CA ALA A 67 -15.72 8.11 6.32
C ALA A 67 -16.59 8.42 5.10
N ALA A 68 -16.67 9.70 4.74
CA ALA A 68 -17.39 10.11 3.56
C ALA A 68 -16.76 9.41 2.35
N ARG A 69 -17.62 8.79 1.53
CA ARG A 69 -17.23 8.27 0.23
C ARG A 69 -16.93 9.48 -0.65
N THR A 70 -15.72 9.51 -1.21
CA THR A 70 -15.22 10.59 -2.08
C THR A 70 -14.83 9.98 -3.41
N GLU A 71 -15.13 10.69 -4.50
CA GLU A 71 -14.69 10.34 -5.84
C GLU A 71 -13.50 11.21 -6.23
N SER A 72 -12.56 10.68 -7.00
CA SER A 72 -11.41 11.45 -7.45
C SER A 72 -11.83 12.59 -8.38
N ASN A 73 -11.13 13.71 -8.28
CA ASN A 73 -11.40 14.89 -9.10
C ASN A 73 -11.02 14.64 -10.57
N ALA A 74 -11.55 15.47 -11.47
CA ALA A 74 -11.04 15.50 -12.84
C ALA A 74 -9.59 16.01 -12.82
N ALA A 75 -8.70 15.30 -13.53
CA ALA A 75 -7.30 15.69 -13.68
C ALA A 75 -7.00 16.01 -15.15
N SER A 76 -6.19 17.05 -15.38
CA SER A 76 -5.77 17.45 -16.72
C SER A 76 -4.75 16.45 -17.28
N LEU A 77 -5.16 15.64 -18.26
CA LEU A 77 -4.25 14.75 -18.97
C LEU A 77 -3.13 15.56 -19.64
N GLY A 78 -1.92 15.00 -19.66
CA GLY A 78 -0.70 15.68 -20.12
C GLY A 78 -0.05 16.59 -19.09
N SER A 79 -0.65 16.80 -17.91
CA SER A 79 -0.01 17.54 -16.82
C SER A 79 1.24 16.81 -16.33
N ARG A 80 2.25 17.58 -15.89
CA ARG A 80 3.51 17.00 -15.39
C ARG A 80 3.30 16.35 -14.03
N ALA A 81 3.98 15.24 -13.77
CA ALA A 81 4.06 14.68 -12.43
C ALA A 81 4.63 15.72 -11.45
N PRO A 82 3.92 16.03 -10.35
CA PRO A 82 4.47 16.88 -9.30
C PRO A 82 5.73 16.28 -8.68
N TYR A 83 6.65 17.15 -8.25
CA TYR A 83 7.83 16.75 -7.49
C TYR A 83 7.44 16.12 -6.16
N PHE A 84 8.21 15.11 -5.73
CA PHE A 84 8.16 14.58 -4.38
C PHE A 84 9.54 14.12 -3.95
N GLU A 85 9.76 14.16 -2.64
CA GLU A 85 10.91 13.60 -1.94
C GLU A 85 10.39 13.07 -0.62
N LEU A 86 10.14 11.77 -0.55
CA LEU A 86 9.42 11.17 0.57
C LEU A 86 10.17 9.95 1.13
N PRO A 87 10.19 9.77 2.46
CA PRO A 87 10.77 8.61 3.09
C PRO A 87 9.90 7.36 2.90
N GLU A 88 10.53 6.23 2.64
CA GLU A 88 9.93 4.89 2.73
C GLU A 88 10.15 4.34 4.15
N PRO A 89 9.09 4.15 4.97
CA PRO A 89 9.25 3.66 6.35
C PRO A 89 9.89 2.27 6.46
N LEU A 90 9.72 1.40 5.46
CA LEU A 90 10.22 0.03 5.50
C LEU A 90 11.76 -0.04 5.43
N THR A 91 12.37 0.79 4.58
CA THR A 91 13.81 0.75 4.27
C THR A 91 14.56 1.96 4.82
N GLY A 92 13.86 3.05 5.13
CA GLY A 92 14.45 4.35 5.45
C GLY A 92 14.97 5.11 4.24
N LYS A 93 14.89 4.56 3.01
CA LYS A 93 15.30 5.25 1.79
C LYS A 93 14.35 6.42 1.51
N VAL A 94 14.92 7.57 1.16
CA VAL A 94 14.16 8.68 0.57
C VAL A 94 14.07 8.46 -0.94
N TRP A 95 12.86 8.58 -1.48
CA TRP A 95 12.57 8.36 -2.89
C TRP A 95 12.17 9.66 -3.57
N THR A 96 12.67 9.87 -4.79
CA THR A 96 12.32 10.99 -5.67
C THR A 96 11.84 10.49 -7.04
N LEU A 97 11.43 11.41 -7.92
CA LEU A 97 11.14 11.08 -9.32
C LEU A 97 12.37 10.53 -10.08
N ASP A 98 13.57 10.96 -9.69
CA ASP A 98 14.81 10.57 -10.37
C ASP A 98 15.14 9.08 -10.18
N ASP A 99 14.76 8.51 -9.03
CA ASP A 99 14.90 7.08 -8.75
C ASP A 99 14.13 6.18 -9.73
N ILE A 100 13.15 6.74 -10.44
CA ILE A 100 12.24 6.03 -11.35
C ILE A 100 12.38 6.55 -12.78
N GLU A 101 13.35 7.44 -13.01
CA GLU A 101 13.51 8.15 -14.26
C GLU A 101 13.71 7.21 -15.46
N SER A 102 14.31 6.04 -15.22
CA SER A 102 14.59 5.02 -16.24
C SER A 102 13.34 4.29 -16.75
N CYS A 103 12.20 4.39 -16.04
CA CYS A 103 10.98 3.70 -16.43
C CYS A 103 10.20 4.50 -17.51
N PRO A 104 9.71 3.86 -18.59
CA PRO A 104 8.85 4.52 -19.58
C PRO A 104 7.47 4.94 -19.04
N ALA A 105 7.08 4.40 -17.89
CA ALA A 105 5.81 4.71 -17.23
C ALA A 105 5.99 4.73 -15.71
N LEU A 106 5.20 5.56 -15.04
CA LEU A 106 5.16 5.66 -13.58
C LEU A 106 3.72 5.61 -13.10
N LEU A 107 3.41 4.67 -12.21
CA LEU A 107 2.16 4.62 -11.46
C LEU A 107 2.39 5.18 -10.05
N VAL A 108 1.76 6.31 -9.73
CA VAL A 108 1.67 6.84 -8.36
C VAL A 108 0.28 6.51 -7.80
N MET A 109 0.24 5.95 -6.59
CA MET A 109 -1.00 5.54 -5.94
C MET A 109 -1.11 6.18 -4.56
N PHE A 110 -2.18 6.91 -4.29
CA PHE A 110 -2.50 7.36 -2.93
C PHE A 110 -3.34 6.29 -2.23
N ILE A 111 -2.79 5.65 -1.20
CA ILE A 111 -3.41 4.53 -0.48
C ILE A 111 -3.25 4.69 1.03
N CYS A 112 -3.96 3.88 1.82
CA CYS A 112 -3.80 3.84 3.28
C CYS A 112 -4.08 2.44 3.85
N ASN A 113 -3.72 2.25 5.12
CA ASN A 113 -3.79 0.94 5.76
C ASN A 113 -5.23 0.58 6.17
N HIS A 114 -6.03 1.55 6.60
CA HIS A 114 -7.33 1.26 7.22
C HIS A 114 -8.54 1.29 6.28
N CYS A 115 -8.46 1.97 5.14
CA CYS A 115 -9.61 2.22 4.26
C CYS A 115 -10.19 0.90 3.70
N PRO A 116 -11.52 0.69 3.78
CA PRO A 116 -12.16 -0.50 3.23
C PRO A 116 -11.98 -0.64 1.70
N PHE A 117 -11.95 0.46 0.95
CA PHE A 117 -11.72 0.44 -0.49
C PHE A 117 -10.28 0.01 -0.82
N VAL A 118 -9.29 0.45 -0.04
CA VAL A 118 -7.91 -0.01 -0.22
C VAL A 118 -7.79 -1.47 0.18
N LYS A 119 -8.31 -1.87 1.35
CA LYS A 119 -8.32 -3.26 1.83
C LYS A 119 -8.93 -4.23 0.82
N HIS A 120 -9.97 -3.81 0.12
CA HIS A 120 -10.59 -4.57 -0.98
C HIS A 120 -9.63 -4.85 -2.14
N LEU A 121 -8.65 -3.97 -2.39
CA LEU A 121 -7.75 -4.03 -3.54
C LEU A 121 -6.30 -4.42 -3.22
N LYS A 122 -5.83 -4.43 -1.96
CA LYS A 122 -4.38 -4.59 -1.61
C LYS A 122 -3.70 -5.76 -2.29
N LYS A 123 -4.34 -6.93 -2.29
CA LYS A 123 -3.78 -8.16 -2.88
C LYS A 123 -3.66 -8.03 -4.40
N ASP A 124 -4.68 -7.48 -5.04
CA ASP A 124 -4.73 -7.32 -6.49
C ASP A 124 -3.82 -6.19 -6.97
N ILE A 125 -3.65 -5.12 -6.19
CA ILE A 125 -2.64 -4.08 -6.42
C ILE A 125 -1.25 -4.71 -6.41
N ALA A 126 -0.88 -5.45 -5.35
CA ALA A 126 0.43 -6.09 -5.24
C ALA A 126 0.70 -7.05 -6.41
N LYS A 127 -0.31 -7.85 -6.79
CA LYS A 127 -0.21 -8.79 -7.92
C LYS A 127 -0.04 -8.07 -9.26
N LEU A 128 -0.87 -7.07 -9.54
CA LEU A 128 -0.86 -6.31 -10.79
C LEU A 128 0.44 -5.54 -10.94
N THR A 129 0.87 -4.83 -9.90
CA THR A 129 2.11 -4.04 -9.96
C THR A 129 3.33 -4.93 -10.07
N SER A 130 3.40 -6.06 -9.36
CA SER A 130 4.50 -7.03 -9.52
C SER A 130 4.64 -7.48 -10.98
N PHE A 131 3.53 -7.80 -11.64
CA PHE A 131 3.53 -8.20 -13.04
C PHE A 131 4.02 -7.09 -13.99
N TYR A 132 3.54 -5.85 -13.81
CA TYR A 132 3.89 -4.74 -14.70
C TYR A 132 5.25 -4.11 -14.42
N MET A 133 5.75 -4.19 -13.18
CA MET A 133 7.13 -3.78 -12.85
C MET A 133 8.14 -4.63 -13.62
N GLY A 134 7.87 -5.93 -13.78
CA GLY A 134 8.66 -6.82 -14.66
C GLY A 134 8.64 -6.42 -16.14
N LYS A 135 7.75 -5.52 -16.55
CA LYS A 135 7.62 -4.98 -17.91
C LYS A 135 8.10 -3.52 -18.04
N GLY A 136 8.73 -2.97 -16.99
CA GLY A 136 9.26 -1.61 -16.98
C GLY A 136 8.32 -0.53 -16.42
N LEU A 137 7.22 -0.90 -15.75
CA LEU A 137 6.43 0.07 -14.99
C LEU A 137 7.15 0.46 -13.69
N GLY A 138 7.41 1.75 -13.50
CA GLY A 138 7.76 2.30 -12.20
C GLY A 138 6.52 2.43 -11.32
N VAL A 139 6.60 2.11 -10.04
CA VAL A 139 5.44 2.15 -9.12
C VAL A 139 5.83 2.78 -7.79
N ILE A 140 5.02 3.71 -7.31
CA ILE A 140 5.10 4.35 -5.99
C ILE A 140 3.72 4.30 -5.33
N ALA A 141 3.66 3.89 -4.07
CA ALA A 141 2.51 4.13 -3.23
C ALA A 141 2.81 5.25 -2.23
N ILE A 142 1.84 6.10 -1.91
CA ILE A 142 1.96 7.22 -0.97
C ILE A 142 0.82 7.15 0.05
N SER A 143 1.14 7.25 1.33
CA SER A 143 0.17 7.51 2.41
C SER A 143 0.30 8.96 2.85
N SER A 144 -0.78 9.73 2.72
CA SER A 144 -0.86 11.13 3.17
C SER A 144 -1.88 11.30 4.29
N ASN A 145 -2.29 10.23 4.96
CA ASN A 145 -3.29 10.31 6.03
C ASN A 145 -2.66 10.79 7.34
N SER A 146 -3.38 11.66 8.04
CA SER A 146 -2.96 12.24 9.32
C SER A 146 -2.87 11.17 10.40
N THR A 147 -1.67 10.96 10.91
CA THR A 147 -1.37 10.03 12.02
C THR A 147 -1.95 10.49 13.36
N ILE A 148 -2.29 11.77 13.50
CA ILE A 148 -2.97 12.32 14.68
C ILE A 148 -4.39 11.75 14.80
N THR A 149 -5.10 11.69 13.67
CA THR A 149 -6.50 11.22 13.64
C THR A 149 -6.61 9.73 13.30
N HIS A 150 -5.65 9.20 12.55
CA HIS A 150 -5.59 7.82 12.09
C HIS A 150 -4.18 7.24 12.32
N PRO A 151 -3.78 6.96 13.58
CA PRO A 151 -2.43 6.47 13.91
C PRO A 151 -2.02 5.21 13.14
N GLN A 152 -2.99 4.37 12.78
CA GLN A 152 -2.77 3.14 12.02
C GLN A 152 -2.27 3.35 10.58
N ASP A 153 -2.32 4.57 10.05
CA ASP A 153 -1.72 4.93 8.75
C ASP A 153 -0.31 5.50 8.89
N GLY A 154 0.28 5.45 10.09
CA GLY A 154 1.62 5.95 10.37
C GLY A 154 2.75 5.03 9.89
N PRO A 155 3.99 5.54 9.87
CA PRO A 155 5.16 4.87 9.28
C PRO A 155 5.39 3.43 9.76
N GLU A 156 5.24 3.18 11.07
CA GLU A 156 5.43 1.84 11.65
C GLU A 156 4.46 0.81 11.03
N PHE A 157 3.16 1.12 11.04
CA PHE A 157 2.13 0.24 10.47
C PHE A 157 2.22 0.16 8.94
N MET A 158 2.67 1.21 8.26
CA MET A 158 2.95 1.14 6.82
C MET A 158 4.07 0.14 6.49
N ALA A 159 5.15 0.14 7.27
CA ALA A 159 6.24 -0.82 7.10
C ALA A 159 5.79 -2.26 7.39
N GLU A 160 4.98 -2.47 8.42
CA GLU A 160 4.36 -3.77 8.69
C GLU A 160 3.44 -4.23 7.55
N GLU A 161 2.60 -3.34 7.05
CA GLU A 161 1.67 -3.64 5.97
C GLU A 161 2.41 -4.02 4.68
N ALA A 162 3.45 -3.27 4.32
CA ALA A 162 4.29 -3.58 3.17
C ALA A 162 4.93 -4.98 3.27
N LYS A 163 5.35 -5.39 4.47
CA LYS A 163 5.86 -6.76 4.72
C LYS A 163 4.76 -7.81 4.59
N ILE A 164 3.60 -7.59 5.22
CA ILE A 164 2.49 -8.56 5.24
C ILE A 164 1.96 -8.84 3.83
N PHE A 165 1.80 -7.80 3.02
CA PHE A 165 1.29 -7.93 1.65
C PHE A 165 2.39 -8.10 0.60
N ASN A 166 3.66 -8.13 1.01
CA ASN A 166 4.83 -8.20 0.14
C ASN A 166 4.76 -7.18 -1.01
N TYR A 167 4.56 -5.91 -0.68
CA TYR A 167 4.49 -4.87 -1.71
C TYR A 167 5.80 -4.85 -2.52
N PRO A 168 5.74 -5.01 -3.85
CA PRO A 168 6.94 -5.02 -4.70
C PRO A 168 7.46 -3.60 -4.99
N PHE A 169 6.76 -2.58 -4.51
CA PHE A 169 6.99 -1.17 -4.74
C PHE A 169 7.21 -0.45 -3.40
N PRO A 170 7.94 0.68 -3.39
CA PRO A 170 8.09 1.50 -2.20
C PRO A 170 6.75 2.12 -1.77
N TYR A 171 6.51 2.10 -0.46
CA TYR A 171 5.34 2.71 0.17
C TYR A 171 5.77 3.91 1.02
N LEU A 172 5.59 5.11 0.47
CA LEU A 172 6.14 6.36 0.98
C LEU A 172 5.16 7.08 1.93
N PHE A 173 5.70 7.79 2.91
CA PHE A 173 4.91 8.58 3.85
C PHE A 173 5.02 10.08 3.57
N ASP A 174 3.90 10.70 3.24
CA ASP A 174 3.73 12.14 3.00
C ASP A 174 3.18 12.83 4.25
N GLU A 175 4.08 13.10 5.20
CA GLU A 175 3.73 13.70 6.50
C GLU A 175 3.16 15.11 6.36
N SER A 176 3.70 15.95 5.47
CA SER A 176 3.22 17.33 5.34
C SER A 176 1.88 17.42 4.62
N GLN A 177 1.56 16.38 3.83
CA GLN A 177 0.43 16.27 2.90
C GLN A 177 0.54 17.21 1.69
N ASP A 178 1.73 17.79 1.45
CA ASP A 178 1.96 18.67 0.31
C ASP A 178 1.98 17.91 -1.00
N VAL A 179 2.47 16.66 -1.00
CA VAL A 179 2.51 15.83 -2.21
C VAL A 179 1.07 15.45 -2.62
N ALA A 180 0.22 15.03 -1.67
CA ALA A 180 -1.20 14.83 -1.98
C ALA A 180 -1.89 16.08 -2.56
N ARG A 181 -1.64 17.26 -1.99
CA ARG A 181 -2.16 18.54 -2.52
C ARG A 181 -1.65 18.83 -3.93
N ALA A 182 -0.35 18.63 -4.17
CA ALA A 182 0.26 18.90 -5.47
C ALA A 182 -0.27 17.98 -6.58
N PHE A 183 -0.58 16.73 -6.25
CA PHE A 183 -1.26 15.80 -7.16
C PHE A 183 -2.78 16.06 -7.27
N GLY A 184 -3.37 16.83 -6.36
CA GLY A 184 -4.82 17.00 -6.27
C GLY A 184 -5.54 15.75 -5.79
N ALA A 185 -4.85 14.86 -5.05
CA ALA A 185 -5.42 13.63 -4.53
C ALA A 185 -6.42 13.93 -3.41
N VAL A 186 -7.56 13.24 -3.42
CA VAL A 186 -8.68 13.48 -2.50
C VAL A 186 -9.20 12.22 -1.82
N CYS A 187 -8.93 11.05 -2.36
CA CYS A 187 -9.45 9.77 -1.87
C CYS A 187 -8.40 8.65 -1.83
N THR A 188 -8.76 7.54 -1.19
CA THR A 188 -7.93 6.33 -1.11
C THR A 188 -8.78 5.09 -1.43
N PRO A 189 -8.41 4.27 -2.43
CA PRO A 189 -7.25 4.43 -3.31
C PRO A 189 -7.51 5.45 -4.43
N GLU A 190 -6.44 6.09 -4.90
CA GLU A 190 -6.47 6.99 -6.05
C GLU A 190 -5.22 6.78 -6.92
N PHE A 191 -5.40 6.61 -8.22
CA PHE A 191 -4.35 6.15 -9.13
C PHE A 191 -4.02 7.22 -10.18
N PHE A 192 -2.72 7.49 -10.35
CA PHE A 192 -2.17 8.40 -11.35
C PHE A 192 -1.10 7.66 -12.14
N LEU A 193 -1.38 7.37 -13.41
CA LEU A 193 -0.44 6.75 -14.33
C LEU A 193 0.11 7.80 -15.27
N PHE A 194 1.43 7.94 -15.28
CA PHE A 194 2.18 8.84 -16.12
C PHE A 194 2.92 8.06 -17.20
N LYS A 195 3.00 8.67 -18.39
CA LYS A 195 3.86 8.21 -19.48
C LYS A 195 5.12 9.07 -19.55
N LYS A 196 6.20 8.50 -20.07
CA LYS A 196 7.43 9.21 -20.38
C LYS A 196 7.90 8.86 -21.78
N ASP A 197 8.25 9.89 -22.55
CA ASP A 197 8.81 9.75 -23.90
C ASP A 197 10.28 10.23 -23.91
N GLY A 198 11.22 9.29 -23.99
CA GLY A 198 12.65 9.57 -23.97
C GLY A 198 13.07 10.30 -22.68
N ARG A 199 13.72 11.48 -22.81
CA ARG A 199 14.17 12.31 -21.68
C ARG A 199 13.13 13.36 -21.23
N ARG A 200 11.88 13.27 -21.72
CA ARG A 200 10.82 14.21 -21.33
C ARG A 200 10.34 13.94 -19.89
N PRO A 201 9.72 14.93 -19.22
CA PRO A 201 9.10 14.70 -17.92
C PRO A 201 7.94 13.70 -18.02
N PHE A 202 7.59 13.09 -16.89
CA PHE A 202 6.39 12.27 -16.75
C PHE A 202 5.13 13.12 -16.97
N GLU A 203 4.25 12.68 -17.85
CA GLU A 203 2.99 13.34 -18.19
C GLU A 203 1.80 12.44 -17.87
N LEU A 204 0.76 12.99 -17.24
CA LEU A 204 -0.40 12.23 -16.79
C LEU A 204 -1.13 11.62 -17.99
N PHE A 205 -1.22 10.30 -18.00
CA PHE A 205 -1.88 9.53 -19.05
C PHE A 205 -3.23 8.97 -18.59
N TYR A 206 -3.32 8.53 -17.34
CA TYR A 206 -4.54 7.99 -16.77
C TYR A 206 -4.70 8.40 -15.31
N HIS A 207 -5.91 8.81 -14.96
CA HIS A 207 -6.34 9.11 -13.61
C HIS A 207 -7.75 8.58 -13.39
N GLY A 208 -7.91 7.61 -12.50
CA GLY A 208 -9.20 6.93 -12.37
C GLY A 208 -9.15 5.68 -11.51
N GLN A 209 -10.16 4.83 -11.68
CA GLN A 209 -10.38 3.61 -10.90
C GLN A 209 -9.38 2.48 -11.20
N PHE A 210 -9.32 1.51 -10.30
CA PHE A 210 -8.64 0.24 -10.56
C PHE A 210 -9.45 -0.64 -11.53
N ASP A 211 -10.74 -0.81 -11.22
CA ASP A 211 -11.77 -1.50 -11.99
C ASP A 211 -13.18 -1.13 -11.47
N ASP A 212 -14.23 -1.83 -11.94
CA ASP A 212 -15.62 -1.62 -11.52
C ASP A 212 -15.98 -2.22 -10.14
N SER A 213 -15.08 -2.96 -9.50
CA SER A 213 -15.34 -3.59 -8.20
C SER A 213 -15.37 -2.55 -7.08
N ARG A 214 -16.26 -2.75 -6.10
CA ARG A 214 -16.35 -1.92 -4.89
C ARG A 214 -16.68 -2.82 -3.70
N PRO A 215 -16.29 -2.44 -2.47
CA PRO A 215 -16.65 -3.21 -1.27
C PRO A 215 -18.17 -3.42 -1.11
N SER A 216 -18.97 -2.55 -1.70
CA SER A 216 -20.44 -2.57 -1.63
C SER A 216 -21.13 -3.31 -2.78
N ASN A 217 -20.38 -3.84 -3.75
CA ASN A 217 -20.95 -4.56 -4.89
C ASN A 217 -20.39 -5.97 -5.01
N ASN A 218 -21.04 -6.80 -5.82
CA ASN A 218 -20.64 -8.19 -6.06
C ASN A 218 -19.79 -8.35 -7.32
N VAL A 219 -19.16 -7.26 -7.80
CA VAL A 219 -18.30 -7.31 -8.99
C VAL A 219 -16.91 -7.80 -8.57
N PRO A 220 -16.35 -8.84 -9.20
CA PRO A 220 -15.01 -9.32 -8.89
C PRO A 220 -13.93 -8.26 -9.15
N VAL A 221 -12.86 -8.27 -8.35
CA VAL A 221 -11.66 -7.49 -8.62
C VAL A 221 -10.95 -8.08 -9.84
N THR A 222 -10.63 -7.23 -10.81
CA THR A 222 -10.01 -7.59 -12.09
C THR A 222 -8.84 -6.70 -12.48
N GLY A 223 -8.78 -5.46 -11.97
CA GLY A 223 -7.82 -4.44 -12.39
C GLY A 223 -7.93 -4.04 -13.86
N ARG A 224 -9.07 -4.28 -14.50
CA ARG A 224 -9.25 -4.14 -15.95
C ARG A 224 -8.90 -2.74 -16.48
N ASP A 225 -9.44 -1.70 -15.85
CA ASP A 225 -9.25 -0.32 -16.31
C ASP A 225 -7.79 0.10 -16.19
N LEU A 226 -7.17 -0.15 -15.02
CA LEU A 226 -5.77 0.20 -14.79
C LEU A 226 -4.82 -0.64 -15.64
N SER A 227 -5.05 -1.95 -15.77
CA SER A 227 -4.24 -2.83 -16.63
C SER A 227 -4.25 -2.35 -18.08
N ARG A 228 -5.43 -2.02 -18.61
CA ARG A 228 -5.56 -1.50 -19.97
C ARG A 228 -4.81 -0.18 -20.15
N ALA A 229 -4.90 0.73 -19.18
CA ALA A 229 -4.16 1.99 -19.23
C ALA A 229 -2.64 1.75 -19.23
N ILE A 230 -2.15 0.84 -18.39
CA ILE A 230 -0.73 0.47 -18.34
C ILE A 230 -0.28 -0.18 -19.65
N ASP A 231 -1.05 -1.13 -20.19
CA ASP A 231 -0.76 -1.75 -21.48
C ASP A 231 -0.67 -0.70 -22.59
N CYS A 232 -1.60 0.27 -22.63
CA CYS A 232 -1.56 1.35 -23.61
C CYS A 232 -0.31 2.23 -23.47
N VAL A 233 0.07 2.64 -22.25
CA VAL A 233 1.29 3.45 -22.04
C VAL A 233 2.53 2.68 -22.47
N LEU A 234 2.70 1.43 -22.00
CA LEU A 234 3.88 0.63 -22.28
C LEU A 234 4.00 0.24 -23.76
N SER A 235 2.88 0.18 -24.50
CA SER A 235 2.86 -0.10 -25.94
C SER A 235 2.84 1.15 -26.82
N GLY A 236 2.81 2.36 -26.23
CA GLY A 236 2.72 3.63 -26.97
C GLY A 236 1.37 3.87 -27.65
N GLN A 237 0.31 3.16 -27.22
CA GLN A 237 -1.05 3.31 -27.73
C GLN A 237 -1.85 4.38 -26.98
N LEU A 238 -2.86 4.92 -27.64
CA LEU A 238 -3.82 5.85 -27.03
C LEU A 238 -4.88 5.08 -26.22
N LEU A 239 -5.29 5.66 -25.09
CA LEU A 239 -6.41 5.13 -24.32
C LEU A 239 -7.73 5.70 -24.86
N SER A 240 -8.51 4.87 -25.54
CA SER A 240 -9.77 5.27 -26.20
C SER A 240 -11.01 5.28 -25.31
N SER A 241 -10.95 4.64 -24.13
CA SER A 241 -12.09 4.53 -23.22
C SER A 241 -12.15 5.70 -22.23
N PRO A 242 -13.36 6.17 -21.86
CA PRO A 242 -13.51 7.17 -20.81
C PRO A 242 -12.95 6.66 -19.48
N GLN A 243 -12.26 7.54 -18.76
CA GLN A 243 -11.67 7.24 -17.45
C GLN A 243 -12.73 7.48 -16.37
N LYS A 244 -13.11 6.43 -15.64
CA LYS A 244 -14.00 6.55 -14.49
C LYS A 244 -13.20 6.95 -13.27
N SER A 245 -13.72 7.89 -12.47
CA SER A 245 -13.09 8.32 -11.22
C SER A 245 -12.86 7.16 -10.25
N SER A 246 -11.76 7.24 -9.51
CA SER A 246 -11.56 6.42 -8.33
C SER A 246 -12.61 6.74 -7.27
N VAL A 247 -12.91 5.77 -6.40
CA VAL A 247 -13.87 5.94 -5.31
C VAL A 247 -13.27 5.34 -4.05
N GLY A 248 -13.24 6.15 -2.99
CA GLY A 248 -12.55 5.78 -1.77
C GLY A 248 -13.06 6.52 -0.54
N CYS A 249 -12.39 6.28 0.58
CA CYS A 249 -12.48 7.19 1.71
C CYS A 249 -11.68 8.45 1.41
N SER A 250 -12.18 9.61 1.83
CA SER A 250 -11.40 10.85 1.76
C SER A 250 -10.02 10.71 2.40
N ILE A 251 -9.01 11.37 1.84
CA ILE A 251 -7.71 11.57 2.52
C ILE A 251 -7.97 12.24 3.88
N LYS A 252 -7.21 11.82 4.89
CA LYS A 252 -7.34 12.29 6.26
C LYS A 252 -6.43 13.48 6.48
N TRP A 253 -6.88 14.67 6.11
CA TRP A 253 -6.12 15.91 6.31
C TRP A 253 -5.82 16.17 7.78
N HIS A 254 -4.67 16.80 8.07
CA HIS A 254 -4.34 17.21 9.44
C HIS A 254 -5.39 18.16 10.01
N PRO A 255 -5.62 18.14 11.33
CA PRO A 255 -6.49 19.14 11.98
C PRO A 255 -6.09 20.56 11.57
N GLY A 256 -7.05 21.36 11.12
CA GLY A 256 -6.81 22.73 10.65
C GLY A 256 -6.29 22.85 9.21
N LYS A 257 -6.03 21.75 8.51
CA LYS A 257 -5.74 21.74 7.07
C LYS A 257 -6.94 21.23 6.28
N SER A 258 -7.20 21.82 5.13
CA SER A 258 -8.12 21.30 4.10
C SER A 258 -7.32 21.00 2.84
N GLY A 259 -7.75 19.98 2.11
CA GLY A 259 -7.24 19.64 0.78
C GLY A 259 -8.14 20.19 -0.31
#